data_AF-A0A3B0CJ84-F1
#
_entry.id   AF-A0A3B0CJ84-F1
#
_cell.length_a   1.000
_cell.length_b   1.000
_cell.length_c   1.000
_cell.angle_alpha   90.00
_cell.angle_beta   90.00
_cell.angle_gamma   90.00
#
_symmetry.space_group_name_H-M   'P 1'
#
loop_
_entity.id
_entity.type
_entity.pdbx_description
1 polymer ?
#
loop_
_entity_poly.entity_id
_entity_poly.type
_entity_poly.pdbx_seq_one_letter_code
_entity_poly.pdbx_strand_id
1 'polypeptide(L)'
;MNRHTITEQDMAEEAALIQAIYPIFIEEIDRIEAARGKLSDFQLMRAAARSKDAMGSLSWERRQTVNAIFETYFEKYRQYGRKGADDWIVLTFGSSRKAIVQRVYGHNKGYLGSGETSVGSRIEELSRLLLEKEAELLWIHRELNLLQGLVASDRQQEDDE
;
A
#
# COMPACT_ATOMS: atom_id res chain seq x y z
N MET A 1 25.47 -16.36 4.64
CA MET A 1 24.33 -15.42 4.79
C MET A 1 23.56 -15.43 3.48
N ASN A 2 22.51 -16.22 3.37
CA ASN A 2 21.68 -16.30 2.17
C ASN A 2 20.82 -15.04 2.12
N ARG A 3 21.17 -14.08 1.26
CA ARG A 3 20.21 -13.06 0.82
C ARG A 3 19.16 -13.83 0.01
N HIS A 4 18.04 -14.15 0.64
CA HIS A 4 16.85 -14.55 -0.10
C HIS A 4 16.56 -13.42 -1.08
N THR A 5 16.75 -13.67 -2.36
CA THR A 5 16.28 -12.77 -3.41
C THR A 5 14.77 -12.80 -3.33
N ILE A 6 14.18 -11.80 -2.66
CA ILE A 6 12.73 -11.64 -2.58
C ILE A 6 12.25 -11.54 -4.03
N THR A 7 11.41 -12.49 -4.45
CA THR A 7 10.86 -12.50 -5.80
C THR A 7 9.67 -11.54 -5.89
N GLU A 8 9.32 -11.09 -7.10
CA GLU A 8 8.10 -10.29 -7.30
C GLU A 8 6.85 -11.04 -6.83
N GLN A 9 6.87 -12.38 -6.93
CA GLN A 9 5.81 -13.23 -6.42
C GLN A 9 5.73 -13.17 -4.89
N ASP A 10 6.86 -13.22 -4.19
CA ASP A 10 6.89 -13.06 -2.73
C ASP A 10 6.32 -11.68 -2.34
N MET A 11 6.72 -10.61 -3.04
CA MET A 11 6.18 -9.26 -2.78
C MET A 11 4.67 -9.17 -2.99
N ALA A 12 4.14 -9.81 -4.04
CA ALA A 12 2.70 -9.84 -4.33
C ALA A 12 1.92 -10.63 -3.27
N GLU A 13 2.46 -11.76 -2.82
CA GLU A 13 1.87 -12.57 -1.75
C GLU A 13 1.88 -11.82 -0.42
N GLU A 14 2.96 -11.12 -0.08
CA GLU A 14 3.06 -10.28 1.11
C GLU A 14 2.04 -9.14 1.10
N ALA A 15 1.91 -8.44 -0.03
CA ALA A 15 0.91 -7.40 -0.21
C ALA A 15 -0.52 -7.93 -0.06
N ALA A 16 -0.81 -9.11 -0.63
CA ALA A 16 -2.11 -9.76 -0.49
C ALA A 16 -2.42 -10.13 0.96
N LEU A 17 -1.44 -10.64 1.71
CA LEU A 17 -1.58 -10.97 3.13
C LEU A 17 -1.90 -9.72 3.96
N ILE A 18 -1.20 -8.61 3.72
CA ILE A 18 -1.49 -7.35 4.42
C ILE A 18 -2.83 -6.77 4.02
N GLN A 19 -3.20 -6.82 2.74
CA GLN A 19 -4.53 -6.40 2.27
C GLN A 19 -5.67 -7.16 2.93
N ALA A 20 -5.44 -8.41 3.35
CA ALA A 20 -6.40 -9.22 4.09
C ALA A 20 -6.44 -8.90 5.60
N ILE A 21 -5.29 -8.66 6.23
CA ILE A 21 -5.18 -8.46 7.70
C ILE A 21 -5.49 -7.02 8.12
N TYR A 22 -4.97 -6.06 7.36
CA TYR A 22 -5.03 -4.65 7.70
C TYR A 22 -6.46 -4.12 7.98
N PRO A 23 -7.52 -4.56 7.26
CA PRO A 23 -8.90 -4.21 7.61
C PRO A 23 -9.30 -4.61 9.04
N ILE A 24 -8.97 -5.83 9.44
CA ILE A 24 -9.30 -6.37 10.76
C ILE A 24 -8.51 -5.64 11.84
N PHE A 25 -7.25 -5.32 11.53
CA PHE A 25 -6.38 -4.55 12.41
C PHE A 25 -6.86 -3.12 12.62
N ILE A 26 -7.26 -2.43 11.56
CA ILE A 26 -7.68 -1.03 11.68
C ILE A 26 -9.02 -0.89 12.38
N GLU A 27 -9.94 -1.86 12.22
CA GLU A 27 -11.20 -1.92 12.98
C GLU A 27 -10.96 -2.12 14.48
N GLU A 28 -10.00 -2.95 14.85
CA GLU A 28 -9.64 -3.15 16.26
C GLU A 28 -8.95 -1.92 16.85
N ILE A 29 -8.09 -1.24 16.07
CA ILE A 29 -7.55 0.07 16.44
C ILE A 29 -8.67 1.08 16.66
N ASP A 30 -9.62 1.18 15.72
CA ASP A 30 -10.76 2.09 15.80
C ASP A 30 -11.58 1.86 17.08
N ARG A 31 -11.90 0.60 17.36
CA ARG A 31 -12.65 0.21 18.56
C ARG A 31 -11.95 0.64 19.84
N ILE A 32 -10.63 0.48 19.91
CA ILE A 32 -9.87 0.79 21.12
C ILE A 32 -9.62 2.31 21.24
N GLU A 33 -9.30 2.99 20.13
CA GLU A 33 -9.11 4.44 20.12
C GLU A 33 -10.40 5.19 20.44
N ALA A 34 -11.55 4.73 19.95
CA ALA A 34 -12.84 5.30 20.29
C ALA A 34 -13.16 5.20 21.80
N ALA A 35 -12.67 4.16 22.47
CA ALA A 35 -12.92 3.94 23.89
C ALA A 35 -11.91 4.61 24.82
N ARG A 36 -10.64 4.78 24.40
CA ARG A 36 -9.53 5.17 25.29
C ARG A 36 -8.61 6.26 24.73
N GLY A 37 -8.79 6.69 23.50
CA GLY A 37 -7.86 7.59 22.82
C GLY A 37 -6.61 6.87 22.31
N LYS A 38 -5.49 7.60 22.18
CA LYS A 38 -4.25 7.11 21.56
C LYS A 38 -3.78 5.78 22.18
N LEU A 39 -3.45 4.82 21.32
CA LEU A 39 -3.03 3.48 21.72
C LEU A 39 -1.60 3.45 22.26
N SER A 40 -1.38 2.61 23.28
CA SER A 40 -0.04 2.18 23.71
C SER A 40 0.45 0.99 22.89
N ASP A 41 1.77 0.76 22.92
CA ASP A 41 2.41 -0.36 22.22
C ASP A 41 1.81 -1.72 22.58
N PHE A 42 1.45 -1.92 23.85
CA PHE A 42 0.79 -3.15 24.28
C PHE A 42 -0.58 -3.34 23.61
N GLN A 43 -1.33 -2.26 23.45
CA GLN A 43 -2.64 -2.30 22.80
C GLN A 43 -2.52 -2.51 21.29
N LEU A 44 -1.53 -1.88 20.65
CA LEU A 44 -1.18 -2.11 19.24
C LEU A 44 -0.77 -3.56 19.00
N MET A 45 0.07 -4.13 19.86
CA MET A 45 0.50 -5.52 19.78
C MET A 45 -0.68 -6.48 19.99
N ARG A 46 -1.60 -6.17 20.91
CA ARG A 46 -2.82 -6.96 21.12
C ARG A 46 -3.78 -6.89 19.92
N ALA A 47 -3.91 -5.72 19.30
CA ALA A 47 -4.70 -5.55 18.09
C ALA A 47 -4.11 -6.42 16.96
N ALA A 48 -2.80 -6.32 16.72
CA ALA A 48 -2.12 -7.14 15.72
C ALA A 48 -2.23 -8.66 15.98
N ALA A 49 -2.18 -9.09 17.24
CA ALA A 49 -2.42 -10.50 17.59
C ALA A 49 -3.81 -10.97 17.16
N ARG A 50 -4.86 -10.21 17.49
CA ARG A 50 -6.25 -10.51 17.08
C ARG A 50 -6.41 -10.56 15.57
N SER A 51 -5.78 -9.62 14.85
CA SER A 51 -5.86 -9.57 13.39
C SER A 51 -5.18 -10.77 12.74
N LYS A 52 -4.09 -11.27 13.32
CA LYS A 52 -3.41 -12.48 12.88
C LYS A 52 -4.23 -13.73 13.15
N ASP A 53 -4.89 -13.82 14.31
CA ASP A 53 -5.73 -14.97 14.65
C ASP A 53 -6.90 -15.13 13.67
N ALA A 54 -7.41 -14.02 13.12
CA ALA A 54 -8.46 -14.03 12.12
C ALA A 54 -8.05 -14.63 10.75
N MET A 55 -6.74 -14.75 10.46
CA MET A 55 -6.21 -15.33 9.22
C MET A 55 -6.09 -16.87 9.27
N GLY A 56 -6.39 -17.51 10.39
CA GLY A 56 -6.25 -18.95 10.55
C GLY A 56 -4.79 -19.43 10.51
N SER A 57 -4.56 -20.62 9.94
CA SER A 57 -3.23 -21.25 9.92
C SER A 57 -2.32 -20.63 8.84
N LEU A 58 -1.57 -19.59 9.22
CA LEU A 58 -0.44 -19.09 8.44
C LEU A 58 0.81 -19.96 8.66
N SER A 59 1.62 -20.14 7.61
CA SER A 59 2.96 -20.74 7.73
C SER A 59 3.86 -19.89 8.62
N TRP A 60 4.92 -20.50 9.16
CA TRP A 60 5.87 -19.82 10.06
C TRP A 60 6.48 -18.58 9.42
N GLU A 61 6.95 -18.69 8.17
CA GLU A 61 7.55 -17.60 7.40
C GLU A 61 6.58 -16.43 7.22
N ARG A 62 5.33 -16.72 6.84
CA ARG A 62 4.28 -15.69 6.68
C ARG A 62 3.98 -14.97 7.99
N ARG A 63 4.02 -15.66 9.13
CA ARG A 63 3.88 -15.02 10.45
C ARG A 63 5.05 -14.09 10.75
N GLN A 64 6.28 -14.46 10.38
CA GLN A 64 7.44 -13.58 10.57
C GLN A 64 7.33 -12.32 9.72
N THR A 65 6.94 -12.44 8.46
CA THR A 65 6.75 -11.29 7.58
C THR A 65 5.68 -10.33 8.11
N VAL A 66 4.51 -10.86 8.50
CA VAL A 66 3.43 -10.03 9.06
C VAL A 66 3.88 -9.33 10.35
N ASN A 67 4.67 -9.99 11.20
CA ASN A 67 5.23 -9.36 12.40
C ASN A 67 6.16 -8.20 12.07
N ALA A 68 7.09 -8.38 11.12
CA ALA A 68 8.02 -7.32 10.70
C ALA A 68 7.27 -6.10 10.13
N ILE A 69 6.19 -6.35 9.39
CA ILE A 69 5.32 -5.30 8.85
C ILE A 69 4.61 -4.55 9.98
N PHE A 70 4.09 -5.26 10.99
CA PHE A 70 3.46 -4.62 12.15
C PHE A 70 4.46 -3.85 13.01
N GLU A 71 5.69 -4.34 13.18
CA GLU A 71 6.76 -3.61 13.88
C GLU A 71 7.05 -2.28 13.19
N THR A 72 7.19 -2.30 11.85
CA THR A 72 7.37 -1.09 11.04
C THR A 72 6.16 -0.16 11.17
N TYR A 73 4.94 -0.71 11.14
CA TYR A 73 3.72 0.06 11.39
C TYR A 73 3.74 0.75 12.76
N PHE A 74 4.12 0.04 13.84
CA PHE A 74 4.17 0.60 15.19
C PHE A 74 5.21 1.72 15.29
N GLU A 75 6.34 1.57 14.62
CA GLU A 75 7.36 2.61 14.54
C GLU A 75 6.81 3.86 13.86
N LYS A 76 6.15 3.72 12.69
CA LYS A 76 5.50 4.83 11.99
C LYS A 76 4.39 5.46 12.82
N TYR A 77 3.60 4.65 13.52
CA TYR A 77 2.53 5.12 14.41
C TYR A 77 3.09 5.96 15.57
N ARG A 78 4.25 5.56 16.12
CA ARG A 78 4.92 6.33 17.18
C ARG A 78 5.46 7.66 16.68
N GLN A 79 6.10 7.66 15.50
CA GLN A 79 6.77 8.84 14.93
C GLN A 79 5.79 9.86 14.36
N TYR A 80 4.81 9.41 13.57
CA TYR A 80 3.94 10.27 12.76
C TYR A 80 2.46 10.18 13.15
N GLY A 81 2.16 9.41 14.20
CA GLY A 81 0.79 9.11 14.58
C GLY A 81 0.09 8.17 13.61
N ARG A 82 -1.18 7.92 13.88
CA ARG A 82 -2.01 7.00 13.10
C ARG A 82 -2.02 7.31 11.61
N LYS A 83 -2.23 8.59 11.26
CA LYS A 83 -2.32 9.01 9.86
C LYS A 83 -1.06 8.65 9.07
N GLY A 84 0.13 8.89 9.63
CA GLY A 84 1.38 8.55 8.93
C GLY A 84 1.63 7.04 8.82
N ALA A 85 1.17 6.26 9.79
CA ALA A 85 1.23 4.79 9.71
C ALA A 85 0.26 4.23 8.65
N ASP A 86 -0.96 4.78 8.60
CA ASP A 86 -1.96 4.42 7.59
C ASP A 86 -1.51 4.81 6.18
N ASP A 87 -0.96 6.02 6.01
CA ASP A 87 -0.42 6.49 4.73
C ASP A 87 0.74 5.60 4.25
N TRP A 88 1.60 5.13 5.15
CA TRP A 88 2.66 4.17 4.81
C TRP A 88 2.08 2.84 4.30
N ILE A 89 1.06 2.28 4.96
CA ILE A 89 0.41 1.04 4.51
C ILE A 89 -0.23 1.22 3.12
N VAL A 90 -0.86 2.37 2.86
CA VAL A 90 -1.45 2.68 1.56
C VAL A 90 -0.37 2.75 0.48
N LEU A 91 0.73 3.45 0.75
CA LEU A 91 1.82 3.64 -0.22
C LEU A 91 2.58 2.35 -0.50
N THR A 92 2.81 1.52 0.52
CA THR A 92 3.62 0.29 0.39
C THR A 92 2.81 -0.91 -0.10
N PHE A 93 1.56 -1.06 0.33
CA PHE A 93 0.78 -2.28 0.06
C PHE A 93 -0.54 -2.02 -0.70
N GLY A 94 -0.84 -0.76 -1.07
CA GLY A 94 -2.10 -0.40 -1.73
C GLY A 94 -3.34 -0.61 -0.86
N SER A 95 -3.16 -0.89 0.43
CA SER A 95 -4.25 -1.14 1.37
C SER A 95 -4.76 0.17 1.93
N SER A 96 -5.96 0.60 1.53
CA SER A 96 -6.56 1.82 2.09
C SER A 96 -7.77 1.53 2.96
N ARG A 97 -7.88 2.30 4.05
CA ARG A 97 -9.11 2.41 4.86
C ARG A 97 -10.33 2.73 4.00
N LYS A 98 -10.17 3.53 2.94
CA LYS A 98 -11.23 3.84 1.98
C LYS A 98 -11.68 2.59 1.19
N ALA A 99 -10.76 1.74 0.76
CA ALA A 99 -11.08 0.47 0.09
C ALA A 99 -11.75 -0.55 1.03
N ILE A 100 -11.51 -0.45 2.35
CA ILE A 100 -12.17 -1.25 3.38
C ILE A 100 -13.60 -0.77 3.59
N VAL A 101 -13.81 0.54 3.77
CA VAL A 101 -15.17 1.11 3.91
C VAL A 101 -16.00 0.84 2.66
N GLN A 102 -15.41 0.89 1.47
CA GLN A 102 -16.09 0.57 0.21
C GLN A 102 -16.48 -0.91 0.09
N ARG A 103 -15.65 -1.84 0.60
CA ARG A 103 -15.96 -3.29 0.62
C ARG A 103 -16.96 -3.68 1.72
N VAL A 104 -16.88 -3.08 2.90
CA VAL A 104 -17.70 -3.45 4.08
C VAL A 104 -19.04 -2.69 4.13
N TYR A 105 -19.06 -1.41 3.72
CA TYR A 105 -20.25 -0.56 3.78
C TYR A 105 -20.86 -0.23 2.40
N GLY A 106 -20.20 -0.61 1.30
CA GLY A 106 -20.76 -0.47 -0.06
C GLY A 106 -21.99 -1.34 -0.34
N HIS A 107 -22.29 -2.30 0.54
CA HIS A 107 -23.50 -3.13 0.46
C HIS A 107 -24.67 -2.64 1.34
N ASN A 108 -24.48 -1.59 2.15
CA ASN A 108 -25.49 -1.18 3.13
C ASN A 108 -25.72 0.33 3.19
N LYS A 109 -25.69 1.00 2.02
CA LYS A 109 -26.29 2.32 1.84
C LYS A 109 -27.24 2.29 0.66
N GLY A 110 -28.45 1.79 0.93
CA GLY A 110 -29.61 2.16 0.14
C GLY A 110 -29.82 3.68 0.24
N TYR A 111 -29.91 4.30 -0.93
CA TYR A 111 -30.53 5.60 -1.21
C TYR A 111 -29.91 6.84 -0.57
N LEU A 112 -29.14 7.58 -1.39
CA LEU A 112 -29.56 8.89 -1.91
C LEU A 112 -28.52 9.40 -2.94
N GLY A 113 -28.92 9.39 -4.23
CA GLY A 113 -28.41 10.34 -5.22
C GLY A 113 -27.29 9.88 -6.15
N SER A 114 -27.71 9.28 -7.27
CA SER A 114 -27.11 9.41 -8.61
C SER A 114 -25.74 8.77 -8.89
N GLY A 115 -25.80 7.62 -9.56
CA GLY A 115 -24.73 7.12 -10.43
C GLY A 115 -23.98 5.93 -9.85
N GLU A 116 -24.56 4.74 -9.96
CA GLU A 116 -23.81 3.49 -9.82
C GLU A 116 -22.68 3.45 -10.86
N THR A 117 -21.48 3.88 -10.47
CA THR A 117 -20.26 3.51 -11.18
C THR A 117 -20.04 2.03 -10.86
N SER A 118 -20.61 1.17 -11.72
CA SER A 118 -20.38 -0.26 -11.75
C SER A 118 -18.90 -0.55 -11.50
N VAL A 119 -18.56 -1.68 -10.87
CA VAL A 119 -17.17 -2.14 -10.73
C VAL A 119 -16.45 -2.10 -12.09
N GLY A 120 -17.17 -2.36 -13.19
CA GLY A 120 -16.67 -2.17 -14.56
C GLY A 120 -16.28 -0.72 -14.87
N SER A 121 -17.11 0.25 -14.50
CA SER A 121 -16.82 1.68 -14.68
C SER A 121 -15.63 2.15 -13.84
N ARG A 122 -15.42 1.58 -12.65
CA ARG A 122 -14.22 1.88 -11.84
C ARG A 122 -12.96 1.23 -12.44
N ILE A 123 -13.09 0.03 -13.00
CA ILE A 123 -11.99 -0.63 -13.73
C ILE A 123 -11.62 0.20 -14.96
N GLU A 124 -12.59 0.64 -15.75
CA GLU A 124 -12.36 1.48 -16.94
C GLU A 124 -11.71 2.82 -16.57
N GLU A 125 -12.13 3.45 -15.49
CA GLU A 125 -11.52 4.68 -14.98
C GLU A 125 -10.05 4.47 -14.59
N LEU A 126 -9.76 3.38 -13.88
CA LEU A 126 -8.40 3.03 -13.48
C LEU A 126 -7.53 2.63 -14.68
N SER A 127 -8.07 1.89 -15.65
CA SER A 127 -7.38 1.57 -16.89
C SER A 127 -7.05 2.83 -17.70
N ARG A 128 -7.95 3.80 -17.74
CA ARG A 128 -7.70 5.09 -18.40
C ARG A 128 -6.60 5.87 -17.69
N LEU A 129 -6.64 5.92 -16.36
CA LEU A 129 -5.60 6.59 -15.56
C LEU A 129 -4.23 5.91 -15.74
N LEU A 130 -4.20 4.58 -15.85
CA LEU A 130 -2.99 3.82 -16.11
C LEU A 130 -2.37 4.21 -17.45
N LEU A 131 -3.17 4.24 -18.52
CA LEU A 131 -2.72 4.66 -19.85
C LEU A 131 -2.18 6.09 -19.87
N GLU A 132 -2.82 6.99 -19.14
CA GLU A 132 -2.37 8.38 -19.03
C GLU A 132 -1.00 8.47 -18.34
N LYS A 133 -0.80 7.68 -17.27
CA LYS A 133 0.48 7.61 -16.55
C LYS A 133 1.58 6.93 -17.36
N GLU A 134 1.25 5.91 -18.15
CA GLU A 134 2.18 5.26 -19.09
C GLU A 134 2.63 6.24 -20.19
N ALA A 135 1.72 7.06 -20.71
CA ALA A 135 2.05 8.09 -21.69
C ALA A 135 2.98 9.17 -21.11
N GLU A 136 2.70 9.61 -19.88
CA GLU A 136 3.56 10.54 -19.14
C GLU A 136 4.97 9.96 -18.93
N LEU A 137 5.05 8.69 -18.52
CA LEU A 137 6.32 7.96 -18.37
C LEU A 137 7.10 7.88 -19.68
N LEU A 138 6.43 7.57 -20.79
CA LEU A 138 7.07 7.53 -22.11
C LEU A 138 7.59 8.90 -22.55
N TRP A 139 6.86 9.97 -22.22
CA TRP A 139 7.30 11.33 -22.51
C TRP A 139 8.57 11.67 -21.72
N ILE A 140 8.58 11.41 -20.41
CA ILE A 140 9.76 11.60 -19.54
C ILE A 140 10.95 10.79 -20.07
N HIS A 141 10.73 9.53 -20.47
CA HIS A 141 11.80 8.70 -21.02
C HIS A 141 12.38 9.25 -22.33
N ARG A 142 11.54 9.81 -23.22
CA ARG A 142 12.02 10.45 -24.45
C ARG A 142 12.85 11.68 -24.14
N GLU A 143 12.39 12.52 -23.23
CA GLU A 143 13.14 13.71 -22.82
C GLU A 143 14.48 13.34 -22.17
N LEU A 144 14.48 12.33 -21.31
CA LEU A 144 15.70 11.82 -20.69
C LEU A 144 16.68 11.28 -21.75
N ASN A 145 16.21 10.53 -22.75
CA ASN A 145 17.05 10.04 -23.84
C ASN A 145 17.60 11.18 -24.72
N LEU A 146 16.81 12.22 -24.97
CA LEU A 146 17.26 13.40 -25.71
C LEU A 146 18.38 14.13 -24.95
N LEU A 147 18.19 14.35 -23.65
CA LEU A 147 19.20 14.97 -22.79
C LEU A 147 20.46 14.11 -22.70
N GLN A 148 20.33 12.79 -22.60
CA GLN A 148 21.47 11.87 -22.63
C GLN A 148 22.21 11.90 -23.97
N GLY A 149 21.47 11.99 -25.09
CA GLY A 149 22.06 12.15 -26.42
C GLY A 149 22.85 13.45 -26.55
N LEU A 150 22.31 14.57 -26.06
CA LEU A 150 23.00 15.86 -26.04
C LEU A 150 24.28 15.81 -25.19
N VAL A 151 24.20 15.22 -23.99
CA VAL A 151 25.39 15.02 -23.13
C VAL A 151 26.44 14.12 -23.78
N ALA A 152 26.03 13.11 -24.55
CA ALA A 152 26.95 12.25 -25.28
C ALA A 152 27.59 12.97 -26.48
N SER A 153 26.86 13.86 -27.16
CA SER A 153 27.38 14.67 -28.26
C SER A 153 28.32 15.79 -27.81
N ASP A 154 28.04 16.44 -26.68
CA ASP A 154 28.94 17.45 -26.09
C ASP A 154 30.31 16.84 -25.72
N ARG A 155 30.31 15.61 -25.20
CA ARG A 155 31.56 14.88 -24.89
C ARG A 155 32.37 14.49 -26.12
N GLN A 156 31.73 14.30 -27.29
CA GLN A 156 32.46 14.03 -28.53
C GLN A 156 33.04 15.29 -29.17
N GLN A 157 32.46 16.47 -28.91
CA GLN A 157 33.04 17.75 -29.37
C GLN A 157 34.21 18.22 -28.51
N GLU A 158 34.25 17.90 -27.21
CA GLU A 158 35.41 18.19 -26.35
C GLU A 158 36.64 17.30 -26.64
N ASP A 159 36.45 16.12 -27.25
CA ASP A 159 37.55 15.20 -27.61
C ASP A 159 38.16 15.49 -29.00
N ASP A 160 37.54 16.37 -29.81
CA ASP A 160 37.95 16.73 -31.18
C ASP A 160 38.59 18.15 -31.31
N GLU A 161 38.77 18.90 -30.20
CA GLU A 161 39.59 20.15 -30.10
C GLU A 161 40.97 19.90 -29.46
#